data_AF-A0A8H8CN43-F1
#
_entry.id   AF-A0A8H8CN43-F1
#
_cell.length_a   1.000
_cell.length_b   1.000
_cell.length_c   1.000
_cell.angle_alpha   90.00
_cell.angle_beta   90.00
_cell.angle_gamma   90.00
#
_symmetry.space_group_name_H-M   'P 1'
#
loop_
_entity.id
_entity.type
_entity.pdbx_description
1 polymer ?
#
loop_
_entity_poly.entity_id
_entity_poly.type
_entity_poly.pdbx_seq_one_letter_code
_entity_poly.pdbx_strand_id
1 'polypeptide(L)'
;MTTPWLTGAPVRSRELLWPKDDELVSSGSWDREGMSTVHGFVLHWFSFIQDTERTVIYIADTNSDVSSGPIILTPIANELQYASDRVALVGTTRFATAEWIVSESTLKFRVHQLDGVVERESSISVQAAFGDLRVLDSKIHLCISSGPTNASNAVMTPHPIRLGSDIEDSDTTPVFADQILIWDFASGAFQRISIPEPMRHGAEYTFPSDHQVVLAGLVEDHNGQEQLALSCFNINHEPQTQSVARSFSPGGSSHERVLKGMGVASEDNTNSSDIIVHSFDRIAVFNKAFFDKEVEDNPVSGRLHFLRSILLQKDVRVLPFSLSGPLPAVANNRVLGYRRIQGKYQFFVLDFDEQRVSALLNMKPEEREALRLQLAEAGSRVTVVTRQSYAQEEGVGGGAVDAEYPPRRVPPAWMAHLRALAEEEKQGGALIYDEAPEDRREGRWGFVQSELHLGNPITLVRVGRMGLAPDRIVLIPEPGDSGMIWYFE
;
A
#
# COMPACT_ATOMS: atom_id res chain seq x y z
N MET A 1 -22.74 15.33 12.52
CA MET A 1 -21.34 14.88 12.49
C MET A 1 -20.68 15.59 11.32
N THR A 2 -19.58 16.30 11.52
CA THR A 2 -18.74 16.68 10.39
C THR A 2 -18.13 15.38 9.88
N THR A 3 -18.39 15.02 8.62
CA THR A 3 -17.97 13.75 8.01
C THR A 3 -17.14 14.08 6.79
N PRO A 4 -15.90 14.52 7.00
CA PRO A 4 -15.12 15.23 5.99
C PRO A 4 -14.83 14.35 4.77
N TRP A 5 -14.49 13.10 5.08
CA TRP A 5 -14.22 12.04 4.12
C TRP A 5 -15.46 11.53 3.40
N LEU A 6 -16.65 11.68 4.01
CA LEU A 6 -17.90 11.11 3.49
C LEU A 6 -18.36 11.85 2.24
N THR A 7 -18.16 13.17 2.17
CA THR A 7 -18.52 13.93 0.97
C THR A 7 -17.56 13.65 -0.19
N GLY A 8 -16.35 13.15 0.10
CA GLY A 8 -15.27 13.00 -0.85
C GLY A 8 -14.82 14.31 -1.51
N ALA A 9 -15.33 15.45 -1.05
CA ALA A 9 -14.94 16.77 -1.51
C ALA A 9 -13.94 17.38 -0.52
N PRO A 10 -12.76 17.82 -0.98
CA PRO A 10 -11.81 18.46 -0.09
C PRO A 10 -12.33 19.81 0.40
N VAL A 11 -12.15 20.09 1.68
CA VAL A 11 -12.49 21.39 2.31
C VAL A 11 -11.52 22.48 1.87
N ARG A 12 -10.27 22.08 1.63
CA ARG A 12 -9.18 22.95 1.14
C ARG A 12 -8.27 22.15 0.23
N SER A 13 -7.68 22.82 -0.76
CA SER A 13 -6.56 22.28 -1.53
C SER A 13 -5.42 23.29 -1.61
N ARG A 14 -4.19 22.78 -1.74
CA ARG A 14 -2.99 23.61 -1.91
C ARG A 14 -2.08 22.95 -2.94
N GLU A 15 -1.52 23.76 -3.84
CA GLU A 15 -0.49 23.28 -4.76
C GLU A 15 0.78 22.92 -3.99
N LEU A 16 1.45 21.85 -4.41
CA LEU A 16 2.76 21.46 -3.93
C LEU A 16 3.76 21.70 -5.07
N LEU A 17 4.66 22.66 -4.90
CA LEU A 17 5.54 23.14 -5.97
C LEU A 17 7.00 22.88 -5.65
N TRP A 18 7.81 22.75 -6.69
CA TRP A 18 9.26 22.82 -6.61
C TRP A 18 9.74 24.24 -6.26
N PRO A 19 10.97 24.41 -5.74
CA PRO A 19 11.61 25.71 -5.70
C PRO A 19 11.64 26.35 -7.09
N LYS A 20 11.53 27.68 -7.14
CA LYS A 20 11.68 28.40 -8.41
C LYS A 20 13.12 28.33 -8.88
N ASP A 21 13.29 28.19 -10.20
CA ASP A 21 14.59 28.20 -10.88
C ASP A 21 15.56 27.13 -10.37
N ASP A 22 15.02 25.98 -9.91
CA ASP A 22 15.82 24.84 -9.50
C ASP A 22 16.36 24.08 -10.72
N GLU A 23 17.65 24.28 -11.00
CA GLU A 23 18.32 23.68 -12.15
C GLU A 23 18.29 22.15 -12.13
N LEU A 24 18.37 21.53 -10.93
CA LEU A 24 18.40 20.07 -10.77
C LEU A 24 17.07 19.41 -11.13
N VAL A 25 15.96 20.07 -10.79
CA VAL A 25 14.62 19.61 -11.15
C VAL A 25 14.35 19.86 -12.63
N SER A 26 14.80 21.00 -13.16
CA SER A 26 14.53 21.40 -14.55
C SER A 26 15.34 20.61 -15.59
N SER A 27 16.52 20.11 -15.23
CA SER A 27 17.40 19.37 -16.16
C SER A 27 16.89 17.97 -16.49
N GLY A 28 16.08 17.36 -15.62
CA GLY A 28 15.51 16.04 -15.88
C GLY A 28 16.51 14.88 -15.81
N SER A 29 17.72 15.08 -15.29
CA SER A 29 18.84 14.13 -15.39
C SER A 29 19.29 13.60 -14.03
N TRP A 30 18.67 12.52 -13.55
CA TRP A 30 19.08 11.79 -12.34
C TRP A 30 19.12 10.28 -12.63
N ASP A 31 19.93 9.55 -11.85
CA ASP A 31 20.02 8.10 -11.98
C ASP A 31 18.91 7.40 -11.19
N ARG A 32 18.56 7.95 -10.02
CA ARG A 32 17.51 7.41 -9.15
C ARG A 32 16.66 8.52 -8.56
N GLU A 33 15.39 8.22 -8.36
CA GLU A 33 14.46 9.08 -7.62
C GLU A 33 13.62 8.25 -6.64
N GLY A 34 13.08 8.93 -5.65
CA GLY A 34 12.10 8.32 -4.76
C GLY A 34 11.39 9.34 -3.89
N MET A 35 10.39 8.85 -3.17
CA MET A 35 9.47 9.67 -2.39
C MET A 35 9.13 8.99 -1.08
N SER A 36 8.87 9.78 -0.04
CA SER A 36 8.44 9.28 1.27
C SER A 36 7.50 10.30 1.94
N THR A 37 6.52 9.83 2.71
CA THR A 37 5.60 10.70 3.44
C THR A 37 5.40 10.20 4.86
N VAL A 38 5.55 11.07 5.87
CA VAL A 38 5.35 10.72 7.28
C VAL A 38 4.82 11.93 8.04
N HIS A 39 3.77 11.77 8.83
CA HIS A 39 3.21 12.81 9.73
C HIS A 39 2.98 14.19 9.08
N GLY A 40 2.51 14.21 7.83
CA GLY A 40 2.29 15.45 7.08
C GLY A 40 3.55 16.06 6.48
N PHE A 41 4.70 15.41 6.56
CA PHE A 41 5.87 15.76 5.78
C PHE A 41 5.90 14.95 4.48
N VAL A 42 6.32 15.61 3.40
CA VAL A 42 6.59 15.00 2.10
C VAL A 42 8.08 15.16 1.82
N LEU A 43 8.75 14.06 1.49
CA LEU A 43 10.13 14.02 1.05
C LEU A 43 10.20 13.53 -0.39
N HIS A 44 10.96 14.23 -1.23
CA HIS A 44 11.36 13.79 -2.56
C HIS A 44 12.87 13.83 -2.65
N TRP A 45 13.50 12.85 -3.30
CA TRP A 45 14.95 12.83 -3.43
C TRP A 45 15.38 12.39 -4.84
N PHE A 46 16.58 12.81 -5.20
CA PHE A 46 17.26 12.42 -6.43
C PHE A 46 18.69 12.02 -6.10
N SER A 47 19.20 11.00 -6.78
CA SER A 47 20.59 10.56 -6.67
C SER A 47 21.24 10.58 -8.05
N PHE A 48 22.50 11.03 -8.06
CA PHE A 48 23.32 11.27 -9.24
C PHE A 48 24.62 10.47 -9.06
N ILE A 49 24.81 9.45 -9.87
CA ILE A 49 25.91 8.49 -9.80
C ILE A 49 26.94 8.81 -10.87
N GLN A 50 26.51 9.07 -12.10
CA GLN A 50 27.42 9.12 -13.26
C GLN A 50 28.43 10.28 -13.22
N ASP A 51 28.04 11.43 -12.66
CA ASP A 51 28.87 12.65 -12.74
C ASP A 51 29.49 13.11 -11.42
N THR A 52 28.81 12.90 -10.28
CA THR A 52 29.16 13.59 -9.03
C THR A 52 28.98 12.77 -7.74
N GLU A 53 28.45 11.54 -7.82
CA GLU A 53 28.05 10.72 -6.66
C GLU A 53 27.44 11.53 -5.51
N ARG A 54 26.21 12.01 -5.71
CA ARG A 54 25.52 12.85 -4.73
C ARG A 54 24.04 12.55 -4.62
N THR A 55 23.45 12.92 -3.49
CA THR A 55 22.00 12.86 -3.25
C THR A 55 21.49 14.22 -2.87
N VAL A 56 20.41 14.66 -3.51
CA VAL A 56 19.69 15.89 -3.17
C VAL A 56 18.31 15.52 -2.65
N ILE A 57 17.89 16.15 -1.55
CA ILE A 57 16.65 15.85 -0.85
C ILE A 57 15.84 17.14 -0.73
N TYR A 58 14.55 17.04 -0.98
CA TYR A 58 13.58 18.10 -0.81
C TYR A 58 12.54 17.66 0.20
N ILE A 59 12.13 18.57 1.10
CA ILE A 59 11.08 18.32 2.06
C ILE A 59 10.02 19.43 2.02
N ALA A 60 8.78 19.08 2.32
CA ALA A 60 7.73 20.04 2.59
C ALA A 60 6.91 19.62 3.81
N ASP A 61 6.60 20.58 4.67
CA ASP A 61 5.62 20.42 5.74
C ASP A 61 4.24 20.81 5.22
N THR A 62 3.35 19.82 5.13
CA THR A 62 1.97 20.01 4.67
C THR A 62 1.04 20.47 5.79
N ASN A 63 1.46 20.42 7.06
CA ASN A 63 0.71 20.97 8.20
C ASN A 63 0.92 22.47 8.37
N SER A 64 1.88 23.07 7.65
CA SER A 64 2.22 24.48 7.81
C SER A 64 1.04 25.40 7.45
N ASP A 65 0.39 25.97 8.46
CA ASP A 65 -0.65 27.00 8.35
C ASP A 65 -0.10 28.39 7.99
N VAL A 66 1.19 28.48 7.68
CA VAL A 66 1.92 29.75 7.56
C VAL A 66 1.46 30.60 6.35
N SER A 67 0.69 30.04 5.41
CA SER A 67 -0.04 30.84 4.42
C SER A 67 -1.14 30.05 3.68
N SER A 68 -2.12 30.74 3.09
CA SER A 68 -3.07 30.17 2.12
C SER A 68 -2.44 29.91 0.74
N GLY A 69 -1.14 30.15 0.58
CA GLY A 69 -0.41 30.00 -0.68
C GLY A 69 0.03 28.57 -0.96
N PRO A 70 0.76 28.33 -2.07
CA PRO A 70 1.32 27.03 -2.38
C PRO A 70 2.30 26.56 -1.30
N ILE A 71 2.43 25.24 -1.14
CA ILE A 71 3.46 24.60 -0.34
C ILE A 71 4.66 24.39 -1.24
N ILE A 72 5.84 24.84 -0.81
CA ILE A 72 7.06 24.72 -1.60
C ILE A 72 7.92 23.62 -0.99
N LEU A 73 8.34 22.67 -1.81
CA LEU A 73 9.42 21.74 -1.49
C LEU A 73 10.70 22.53 -1.31
N THR A 74 11.36 22.41 -0.16
CA THR A 74 12.61 23.10 0.13
C THR A 74 13.76 22.10 0.12
N PRO A 75 14.88 22.42 -0.55
CA PRO A 75 16.07 21.58 -0.48
C PRO A 75 16.56 21.51 0.97
N ILE A 76 16.91 20.30 1.39
CA ILE A 76 17.46 19.99 2.70
C ILE A 76 18.70 19.12 2.55
N ALA A 77 19.59 19.19 3.54
CA ALA A 77 20.99 18.84 3.40
C ALA A 77 21.68 19.66 2.29
N ASN A 78 22.85 20.24 2.55
CA ASN A 78 23.64 20.93 1.51
C ASN A 78 24.28 19.90 0.55
N GLU A 79 23.45 19.06 -0.06
CA GLU A 79 23.77 17.86 -0.82
C GLU A 79 24.53 16.80 0.01
N LEU A 80 24.07 15.55 -0.08
CA LEU A 80 24.82 14.43 0.49
C LEU A 80 25.91 14.04 -0.51
N GLN A 81 27.16 13.96 -0.05
CA GLN A 81 28.33 13.63 -0.86
C GLN A 81 28.47 12.13 -1.12
N TYR A 82 27.35 11.47 -1.39
CA TYR A 82 27.26 10.08 -1.80
C TYR A 82 25.94 9.83 -2.52
N ALA A 83 25.91 8.81 -3.36
CA ALA A 83 24.72 8.38 -4.09
C ALA A 83 23.91 7.38 -3.27
N SER A 84 22.80 7.84 -2.68
CA SER A 84 21.87 6.95 -1.97
C SER A 84 21.10 6.08 -2.96
N ASP A 85 20.78 4.86 -2.54
CA ASP A 85 19.86 3.99 -3.26
C ASP A 85 18.41 4.19 -2.81
N ARG A 86 18.20 4.47 -1.52
CA ARG A 86 16.88 4.73 -0.94
C ARG A 86 16.97 5.78 0.15
N VAL A 87 15.92 6.59 0.27
CA VAL A 87 15.76 7.60 1.33
C VAL A 87 14.33 7.55 1.85
N ALA A 88 14.16 7.59 3.17
CA ALA A 88 12.87 7.62 3.83
C ALA A 88 12.86 8.59 5.02
N LEU A 89 11.70 9.20 5.30
CA LEU A 89 11.53 10.04 6.49
C LEU A 89 11.57 9.20 7.78
N VAL A 90 12.13 9.78 8.84
CA VAL A 90 12.16 9.21 10.19
C VAL A 90 11.51 10.22 11.14
N GLY A 91 10.21 10.06 11.37
CA GLY A 91 9.42 11.06 12.08
C GLY A 91 9.39 12.40 11.34
N THR A 92 9.50 13.51 12.08
CA THR A 92 9.37 14.87 11.52
C THR A 92 10.68 15.66 11.49
N THR A 93 11.78 15.11 12.02
CA THR A 93 13.05 15.85 12.21
C THR A 93 14.26 15.12 11.64
N ARG A 94 14.07 13.94 11.05
CA ARG A 94 15.15 13.09 10.56
C ARG A 94 14.75 12.40 9.26
N PHE A 95 15.75 11.91 8.56
CA PHE A 95 15.58 10.97 7.47
C PHE A 95 16.67 9.89 7.53
N ALA A 96 16.40 8.75 6.92
CA ALA A 96 17.32 7.65 6.79
C ALA A 96 17.71 7.45 5.32
N THR A 97 18.96 7.07 5.07
CA THR A 97 19.45 6.66 3.76
C THR A 97 19.99 5.25 3.80
N ALA A 98 19.79 4.50 2.73
CA ALA A 98 20.47 3.24 2.46
C ALA A 98 21.29 3.36 1.18
N GLU A 99 22.53 2.88 1.23
CA GLU A 99 23.49 2.86 0.12
C GLU A 99 24.08 1.45 0.02
N TRP A 100 24.00 0.87 -1.16
CA TRP A 100 24.58 -0.43 -1.48
C TRP A 100 25.92 -0.25 -2.21
N ILE A 101 27.02 -0.52 -1.52
CA ILE A 101 28.36 -0.40 -2.05
C ILE A 101 28.76 -1.74 -2.67
N VAL A 102 28.50 -1.89 -3.97
CA VAL A 102 28.69 -3.14 -4.73
C VAL A 102 30.11 -3.69 -4.59
N SER A 103 31.13 -2.84 -4.74
CA SER A 103 32.54 -3.21 -4.67
C SER A 103 32.95 -3.81 -3.32
N GLU A 104 32.25 -3.45 -2.25
CA GLU A 104 32.51 -3.89 -0.88
C GLU A 104 31.52 -4.95 -0.39
N SER A 105 30.51 -5.29 -1.20
CA SER A 105 29.37 -6.12 -0.77
C SER A 105 28.81 -5.65 0.58
N THR A 106 28.67 -4.33 0.75
CA THR A 106 28.33 -3.71 2.03
C THR A 106 27.12 -2.80 1.88
N LEU A 107 26.13 -3.02 2.74
CA LEU A 107 24.98 -2.15 2.88
C LEU A 107 25.23 -1.17 4.01
N LYS A 108 25.09 0.12 3.69
CA LYS A 108 25.37 1.22 4.60
C LYS A 108 24.09 1.96 4.91
N PHE A 109 23.76 2.05 6.19
CA PHE A 109 22.63 2.84 6.67
C PHE A 109 23.10 4.06 7.43
N ARG A 110 22.39 5.16 7.23
CA ARG A 110 22.64 6.42 7.94
C ARG A 110 21.32 7.04 8.36
N VAL A 111 21.30 7.63 9.55
CA VAL A 111 20.22 8.50 10.04
C VAL A 111 20.77 9.91 10.15
N HIS A 112 20.06 10.85 9.56
CA HIS A 112 20.45 12.25 9.47
C HIS A 112 19.44 13.15 10.18
N GLN A 113 19.92 14.27 10.68
CA GLN A 113 19.08 15.45 10.87
C GLN A 113 18.64 15.99 9.50
N LEU A 114 17.58 16.80 9.46
CA LEU A 114 17.12 17.40 8.21
C LEU A 114 18.19 18.27 7.53
N ASP A 115 19.15 18.84 8.26
CA ASP A 115 20.26 19.60 7.68
C ASP A 115 21.34 18.72 7.01
N GLY A 116 21.17 17.40 7.01
CA GLY A 116 22.08 16.43 6.42
C GLY A 116 23.15 15.89 7.37
N VAL A 117 23.28 16.44 8.58
CA VAL A 117 24.27 15.96 9.57
C VAL A 117 23.94 14.52 9.97
N VAL A 118 24.92 13.63 9.80
CA VAL A 118 24.82 12.22 10.19
C VAL A 118 24.79 12.11 11.72
N GLU A 119 23.70 11.60 12.29
CA GLU A 119 23.59 11.30 13.72
C GLU A 119 24.06 9.89 14.06
N ARG A 120 23.75 8.93 13.17
CA ARG A 120 24.08 7.52 13.32
C ARG A 120 24.44 6.95 11.95
N GLU A 121 25.43 6.09 11.94
CA GLU A 121 25.86 5.35 10.76
C GLU A 121 26.20 3.93 11.19
N SER A 122 25.82 2.95 10.37
CA SER A 122 26.23 1.57 10.56
C SER A 122 26.29 0.86 9.21
N SER A 123 27.14 -0.14 9.12
CA SER A 123 27.36 -0.92 7.91
C SER A 123 27.29 -2.40 8.21
N ILE A 124 26.83 -3.18 7.24
CA ILE A 124 26.78 -4.63 7.34
C ILE A 124 27.03 -5.28 5.98
N SER A 125 27.82 -6.36 5.98
CA SER A 125 28.04 -7.15 4.77
C SER A 125 26.80 -7.96 4.43
N VAL A 126 26.34 -7.81 3.19
CA VAL A 126 25.24 -8.58 2.58
C VAL A 126 25.66 -8.92 1.15
N GLN A 127 24.89 -9.68 0.39
CA GLN A 127 25.24 -10.02 -1.00
C GLN A 127 24.46 -9.19 -2.02
N ALA A 128 23.28 -8.75 -1.62
CA ALA A 128 22.48 -7.75 -2.30
C ALA A 128 21.45 -7.18 -1.33
N ALA A 129 20.84 -6.07 -1.73
CA ALA A 129 19.71 -5.45 -1.05
C ALA A 129 18.60 -5.14 -2.06
N PHE A 130 17.35 -5.16 -1.60
CA PHE A 130 16.16 -5.05 -2.46
C PHE A 130 15.05 -4.22 -1.81
N GLY A 131 14.23 -3.60 -2.65
CA GLY A 131 12.97 -2.96 -2.26
C GLY A 131 13.14 -1.54 -1.75
N ASP A 132 12.13 -1.07 -1.04
CA ASP A 132 12.11 0.26 -0.43
C ASP A 132 12.58 0.25 1.01
N LEU A 133 13.14 1.38 1.45
CA LEU A 133 13.56 1.59 2.82
C LEU A 133 12.31 1.85 3.69
N ARG A 134 12.01 0.93 4.60
CA ARG A 134 10.89 1.07 5.54
C ARG A 134 11.41 1.56 6.88
N VAL A 135 10.68 2.49 7.50
CA VAL A 135 11.00 3.03 8.82
C VAL A 135 9.80 2.79 9.72
N LEU A 136 10.03 2.09 10.83
CA LEU A 136 9.05 1.86 11.88
C LEU A 136 9.68 2.22 13.21
N ASP A 137 9.17 3.26 13.86
CA ASP A 137 9.74 3.81 15.10
C ASP A 137 11.25 4.10 14.98
N SER A 138 12.08 3.38 15.76
CA SER A 138 13.55 3.49 15.74
C SER A 138 14.24 2.47 14.83
N LYS A 139 13.49 1.77 14.00
CA LYS A 139 13.97 0.65 13.20
C LYS A 139 13.88 0.95 11.71
N ILE A 140 14.97 0.63 11.02
CA ILE A 140 15.07 0.68 9.57
C ILE A 140 15.08 -0.75 9.05
N HIS A 141 14.27 -1.01 8.03
CA HIS A 141 14.09 -2.35 7.47
C HIS A 141 14.37 -2.36 5.98
N LEU A 142 15.05 -3.41 5.51
CA LEU A 142 15.29 -3.65 4.09
C LEU A 142 15.43 -5.14 3.80
N CYS A 143 14.94 -5.59 2.64
CA CYS A 143 15.20 -6.96 2.20
C CYS A 143 16.65 -7.09 1.72
N ILE A 144 17.30 -8.19 2.09
CA ILE A 144 18.70 -8.48 1.73
C ILE A 144 18.84 -9.92 1.25
N SER A 145 19.96 -10.20 0.60
CA SER A 145 20.40 -11.56 0.29
C SER A 145 21.56 -11.98 1.19
N SER A 146 21.48 -13.20 1.74
CA SER A 146 22.58 -13.87 2.41
C SER A 146 23.64 -14.41 1.43
N GLY A 147 23.30 -14.56 0.15
CA GLY A 147 24.22 -14.96 -0.92
C GLY A 147 23.67 -16.03 -1.85
N PRO A 148 24.56 -16.66 -2.64
CA PRO A 148 24.20 -17.80 -3.45
C PRO A 148 23.73 -18.94 -2.53
N THR A 149 22.50 -19.40 -2.74
CA THR A 149 22.00 -20.62 -2.09
C THR A 149 21.69 -21.67 -3.14
N ASN A 150 21.29 -22.87 -2.69
CA ASN A 150 20.79 -23.92 -3.57
C ASN A 150 19.34 -23.67 -4.02
N ALA A 151 18.78 -22.49 -3.76
CA ALA A 151 17.44 -22.13 -4.22
C ALA A 151 17.40 -22.18 -5.76
N SER A 152 16.27 -22.67 -6.28
CA SER A 152 16.03 -22.70 -7.72
C SER A 152 16.10 -21.28 -8.31
N ASN A 153 16.60 -21.14 -9.54
CA ASN A 153 16.59 -19.87 -10.29
C ASN A 153 15.18 -19.25 -10.42
N ALA A 154 14.15 -20.07 -10.23
CA ALA A 154 12.78 -19.65 -10.02
C ALA A 154 12.66 -18.55 -8.94
N VAL A 155 13.31 -18.69 -7.79
CA VAL A 155 13.02 -17.92 -6.55
C VAL A 155 13.60 -16.49 -6.56
N MET A 156 14.21 -16.06 -7.66
CA MET A 156 14.91 -14.79 -7.74
C MET A 156 14.01 -13.56 -7.59
N THR A 157 14.50 -12.56 -6.84
CA THR A 157 13.90 -11.23 -6.77
C THR A 157 14.22 -10.45 -8.05
N PRO A 158 13.25 -9.72 -8.66
CA PRO A 158 13.49 -8.99 -9.90
C PRO A 158 14.66 -8.01 -9.79
N HIS A 159 15.56 -8.04 -10.78
CA HIS A 159 16.69 -7.11 -10.88
C HIS A 159 16.30 -5.63 -10.75
N PRO A 160 15.19 -5.14 -11.34
CA PRO A 160 14.76 -3.73 -11.20
C PRO A 160 14.51 -3.26 -9.74
N ILE A 161 14.40 -4.19 -8.79
CA ILE A 161 14.15 -3.92 -7.37
C ILE A 161 15.46 -3.96 -6.56
N ARG A 162 16.54 -4.51 -7.12
CA ARG A 162 17.85 -4.60 -6.51
C ARG A 162 18.47 -3.21 -6.39
N LEU A 163 19.05 -2.90 -5.24
CA LEU A 163 19.83 -1.68 -5.05
C LEU A 163 21.15 -1.78 -5.84
N GLY A 164 21.63 -0.68 -6.40
CA GLY A 164 22.82 -0.66 -7.27
C GLY A 164 22.58 -1.14 -8.71
N SER A 165 21.36 -1.54 -9.07
CA SER A 165 21.01 -2.07 -10.39
C SER A 165 20.45 -0.96 -11.28
N ASP A 166 21.32 -0.17 -11.90
CA ASP A 166 20.89 0.84 -12.88
C ASP A 166 21.10 0.37 -14.33
N ILE A 167 21.61 -0.84 -14.52
CA ILE A 167 21.95 -1.41 -15.82
C ILE A 167 21.42 -2.84 -15.89
N GLU A 168 20.83 -3.22 -17.03
CA GLU A 168 20.52 -4.60 -17.43
C GLU A 168 21.82 -5.42 -17.60
N ASP A 169 22.67 -5.44 -16.58
CA ASP A 169 23.97 -6.06 -16.67
C ASP A 169 23.80 -7.57 -16.52
N SER A 170 24.01 -8.28 -17.63
CA SER A 170 23.81 -9.72 -17.78
C SER A 170 24.75 -10.56 -16.90
N ASP A 171 25.74 -9.93 -16.27
CA ASP A 171 26.78 -10.59 -15.46
C ASP A 171 26.50 -10.56 -13.95
N THR A 172 25.35 -10.05 -13.51
CA THR A 172 25.02 -10.08 -12.09
C THR A 172 24.70 -11.50 -11.61
N THR A 173 25.41 -11.95 -10.57
CA THR A 173 25.16 -13.26 -9.97
C THR A 173 23.70 -13.33 -9.50
N PRO A 174 22.96 -14.39 -9.89
CA PRO A 174 21.59 -14.56 -9.46
C PRO A 174 21.53 -14.71 -7.94
N VAL A 175 20.90 -13.74 -7.28
CA VAL A 175 20.66 -13.70 -5.84
C VAL A 175 19.18 -13.45 -5.59
N PHE A 176 18.66 -13.94 -4.48
CA PHE A 176 17.28 -13.73 -4.06
C PHE A 176 17.24 -13.12 -2.66
N ALA A 177 16.20 -12.33 -2.40
CA ALA A 177 15.98 -11.73 -1.10
C ALA A 177 15.44 -12.79 -0.14
N ASP A 178 16.32 -13.36 0.69
CA ASP A 178 15.98 -14.44 1.61
C ASP A 178 15.86 -13.98 3.06
N GLN A 179 16.17 -12.71 3.33
CA GLN A 179 16.16 -12.14 4.66
C GLN A 179 15.59 -10.72 4.67
N ILE A 180 14.95 -10.35 5.78
CA ILE A 180 14.67 -8.96 6.14
C ILE A 180 15.70 -8.56 7.17
N LEU A 181 16.48 -7.53 6.85
CA LEU A 181 17.41 -6.91 7.78
C LEU A 181 16.71 -5.79 8.53
N ILE A 182 16.88 -5.77 9.85
CA ILE A 182 16.43 -4.71 10.74
C ILE A 182 17.65 -4.06 11.37
N TRP A 183 17.75 -2.74 11.28
CA TRP A 183 18.69 -1.93 12.05
C TRP A 183 17.92 -1.05 13.03
N ASP A 184 18.09 -1.29 14.33
CA ASP A 184 17.60 -0.38 15.37
C ASP A 184 18.66 0.68 15.62
N PHE A 185 18.43 1.91 15.15
CA PHE A 185 19.40 2.99 15.29
C PHE A 185 19.47 3.57 16.71
N ALA A 186 18.54 3.20 17.60
CA ALA A 186 18.60 3.57 19.02
C ALA A 186 19.62 2.70 19.78
N SER A 187 19.59 1.38 19.56
CA SER A 187 20.53 0.43 20.18
C SER A 187 21.80 0.19 19.37
N GLY A 188 21.76 0.47 18.07
CA GLY A 188 22.82 0.13 17.10
C GLY A 188 22.79 -1.34 16.66
N ALA A 189 21.83 -2.14 17.12
CA ALA A 189 21.78 -3.57 16.84
C ALA A 189 21.22 -3.89 15.45
N PHE A 190 21.76 -4.94 14.84
CA PHE A 190 21.19 -5.56 13.65
C PHE A 190 20.47 -6.87 14.02
N GLN A 191 19.32 -7.10 13.40
CA GLN A 191 18.60 -8.36 13.44
C GLN A 191 18.32 -8.80 12.00
N ARG A 192 18.50 -10.10 11.72
CA ARG A 192 18.14 -10.71 10.43
C ARG A 192 16.97 -11.66 10.66
N ILE A 193 15.92 -11.49 9.88
CA ILE A 193 14.75 -12.36 9.87
C ILE A 193 14.81 -13.17 8.58
N SER A 194 14.82 -14.50 8.69
CA SER A 194 14.77 -15.38 7.53
C SER A 194 13.37 -15.39 6.91
N ILE A 195 13.31 -15.26 5.59
CA ILE A 195 12.07 -15.40 4.81
C ILE A 195 11.89 -16.89 4.49
N PRO A 196 10.71 -17.49 4.80
CA PRO A 196 10.43 -18.88 4.46
C PRO A 196 10.44 -19.14 2.95
N GLU A 197 11.21 -20.14 2.50
CA GLU A 197 11.22 -20.60 1.11
C GLU A 197 10.00 -21.50 0.79
N PRO A 198 9.56 -21.60 -0.49
CA PRO A 198 10.04 -20.90 -1.69
C PRO A 198 9.10 -19.74 -2.07
N MET A 199 9.47 -18.50 -1.73
CA MET A 199 8.66 -17.31 -2.04
C MET A 199 9.40 -16.35 -2.97
N ARG A 200 8.79 -16.01 -4.11
CA ARG A 200 9.26 -14.91 -4.97
C ARG A 200 8.53 -13.64 -4.57
N HIS A 201 9.22 -12.53 -4.38
CA HIS A 201 8.57 -11.29 -3.97
C HIS A 201 9.34 -10.07 -4.49
N GLY A 202 8.67 -8.93 -4.54
CA GLY A 202 9.28 -7.63 -4.83
C GLY A 202 9.72 -6.88 -3.58
N ALA A 203 9.91 -7.60 -2.47
CA ALA A 203 10.27 -7.05 -1.15
C ALA A 203 9.17 -6.17 -0.53
N GLU A 204 7.90 -6.48 -0.81
CA GLU A 204 6.75 -5.81 -0.21
C GLU A 204 6.26 -6.53 1.04
N TYR A 205 6.64 -6.02 2.21
CA TYR A 205 6.26 -6.59 3.51
C TYR A 205 5.83 -5.51 4.51
N THR A 206 5.15 -5.96 5.56
CA THR A 206 4.85 -5.18 6.75
C THR A 206 4.85 -6.04 8.02
N PHE A 207 4.75 -5.39 9.17
CA PHE A 207 4.68 -6.02 10.48
C PHE A 207 3.28 -5.79 11.09
N PRO A 208 2.36 -6.77 11.06
CA PRO A 208 1.12 -6.66 11.84
C PRO A 208 1.43 -6.53 13.34
N SER A 209 2.45 -7.22 13.84
CA SER A 209 2.85 -7.16 15.24
C SER A 209 4.37 -7.27 15.34
N ASP A 210 4.91 -6.98 16.52
CA ASP A 210 6.35 -7.09 16.81
C ASP A 210 6.92 -8.49 16.60
N HIS A 211 6.07 -9.51 16.41
CA HIS A 211 6.48 -10.91 16.30
C HIS A 211 6.10 -11.56 14.98
N GLN A 212 5.45 -10.83 14.06
CA GLN A 212 4.96 -11.37 12.81
C GLN A 212 5.36 -10.48 11.63
N VAL A 213 5.67 -11.13 10.52
CA VAL A 213 5.87 -10.50 9.22
C VAL A 213 4.75 -10.96 8.30
N VAL A 214 4.27 -10.03 7.48
CA VAL A 214 3.40 -10.32 6.35
C VAL A 214 4.10 -9.85 5.09
N LEU A 215 4.29 -10.75 4.13
CA LEU A 215 5.03 -10.53 2.88
C LEU A 215 4.11 -10.85 1.70
N ALA A 216 4.02 -9.98 0.71
CA ALA A 216 3.34 -10.27 -0.56
C ALA A 216 4.31 -10.88 -1.56
N GLY A 217 3.82 -11.80 -2.38
CA GLY A 217 4.64 -12.44 -3.41
C GLY A 217 3.93 -13.57 -4.12
N LEU A 218 4.73 -14.46 -4.71
CA LEU A 218 4.31 -15.65 -5.45
C LEU A 218 4.82 -16.89 -4.72
N VAL A 219 3.94 -17.88 -4.62
CA VAL A 219 4.22 -19.22 -4.10
C VAL A 219 3.79 -20.26 -5.13
N GLU A 220 4.44 -21.41 -5.15
CA GLU A 220 4.03 -22.53 -5.99
C GLU A 220 2.88 -23.31 -5.31
N ASP A 221 1.85 -23.63 -6.08
CA ASP A 221 0.78 -24.53 -5.62
C ASP A 221 1.20 -26.01 -5.70
N HIS A 222 0.35 -26.93 -5.23
CA HIS A 222 0.58 -28.38 -5.31
C HIS A 222 0.86 -28.94 -6.73
N ASN A 223 0.54 -28.19 -7.79
CA ASN A 223 0.79 -28.57 -9.18
C ASN A 223 2.02 -27.85 -9.77
N GLY A 224 2.78 -27.13 -8.95
CA GLY A 224 3.94 -26.33 -9.37
C GLY A 224 3.55 -25.09 -10.18
N GLN A 225 2.30 -24.61 -10.07
CA GLN A 225 1.87 -23.37 -10.70
C GLN A 225 2.06 -22.18 -9.74
N GLU A 226 2.61 -21.09 -10.25
CA GLU A 226 2.80 -19.86 -9.48
C GLU A 226 1.45 -19.18 -9.17
N GLN A 227 1.23 -18.85 -7.90
CA GLN A 227 0.05 -18.15 -7.43
C GLN A 227 0.45 -16.96 -6.55
N LEU A 228 -0.29 -15.86 -6.66
CA LEU A 228 -0.13 -14.75 -5.72
C LEU A 228 -0.55 -15.18 -4.32
N ALA A 229 0.25 -14.81 -3.34
CA ALA A 229 -0.04 -15.06 -1.94
C ALA A 229 0.47 -13.94 -1.04
N LEU A 230 -0.24 -13.78 0.06
CA LEU A 230 0.19 -13.03 1.22
C LEU A 230 0.65 -14.04 2.28
N SER A 231 1.93 -14.07 2.59
CA SER A 231 2.54 -15.02 3.51
C SER A 231 2.76 -14.38 4.88
N CYS A 232 2.27 -15.00 5.93
CA CYS A 232 2.43 -14.57 7.32
C CYS A 232 3.31 -15.55 8.10
N PHE A 233 4.37 -15.08 8.75
CA PHE A 233 5.31 -15.90 9.52
C PHE A 233 5.88 -15.16 10.73
N ASN A 234 6.40 -15.92 11.69
CA ASN A 234 7.00 -15.35 12.91
C ASN A 234 8.41 -14.80 12.63
N ILE A 235 8.80 -13.70 13.27
CA ILE A 235 10.15 -13.11 13.13
C ILE A 235 11.27 -14.07 13.58
N ASN A 236 10.97 -14.98 14.51
CA ASN A 236 11.90 -15.99 15.05
C ASN A 236 11.70 -17.34 14.38
N HIS A 237 11.12 -17.38 13.18
CA HIS A 237 10.94 -18.62 12.45
C HIS A 237 12.29 -19.28 12.19
N GLU A 238 12.46 -20.50 12.70
CA GLU A 238 13.63 -21.33 12.37
C GLU A 238 13.31 -22.17 11.12
N PRO A 239 14.11 -22.07 10.04
CA PRO A 239 13.88 -22.82 8.79
C PRO A 239 13.78 -24.35 8.97
N GLN A 240 14.34 -24.88 10.06
CA GLN A 240 14.34 -26.32 10.38
C GLN A 240 13.10 -26.76 11.18
N THR A 241 12.39 -25.82 11.80
CA THR A 241 11.14 -26.09 12.49
C THR A 241 10.00 -25.88 11.51
N GLN A 242 9.09 -26.85 11.38
CA GLN A 242 7.87 -26.74 10.58
C GLN A 242 6.87 -25.71 11.15
N SER A 243 7.33 -24.57 11.68
CA SER A 243 6.48 -23.41 11.92
C SER A 243 6.07 -22.84 10.56
N VAL A 244 5.05 -23.44 9.95
CA VAL A 244 4.63 -23.23 8.57
C VAL A 244 4.25 -21.76 8.36
N ALA A 245 4.98 -21.06 7.48
CA ALA A 245 4.52 -19.79 6.94
C ALA A 245 3.10 -19.99 6.38
N ARG A 246 2.16 -19.14 6.78
CA ARG A 246 0.77 -19.25 6.33
C ARG A 246 0.57 -18.39 5.11
N SER A 247 0.29 -19.01 3.97
CA SER A 247 0.12 -18.33 2.70
C SER A 247 -1.36 -18.20 2.35
N PHE A 248 -1.80 -16.99 2.06
CA PHE A 248 -3.17 -16.67 1.70
C PHE A 248 -3.22 -16.20 0.25
N SER A 249 -3.82 -16.98 -0.65
CA SER A 249 -4.06 -16.53 -2.02
C SER A 249 -5.44 -15.89 -2.14
N PRO A 250 -5.54 -14.60 -2.53
CA PRO A 250 -6.82 -13.97 -2.83
C PRO A 250 -7.37 -14.36 -4.22
N GLY A 251 -6.65 -15.17 -5.00
CA GLY A 251 -6.99 -15.55 -6.39
C GLY A 251 -6.28 -14.74 -7.48
N GLY A 252 -6.48 -15.14 -8.74
CA GLY A 252 -5.92 -14.51 -9.95
C GLY A 252 -4.70 -15.22 -10.56
N SER A 253 -4.56 -15.17 -11.89
CA SER A 253 -3.56 -15.92 -12.66
C SER A 253 -2.25 -15.16 -12.91
N SER A 254 -1.16 -15.91 -13.12
CA SER A 254 0.24 -15.45 -13.20
C SER A 254 0.64 -14.71 -14.48
N HIS A 255 -0.23 -14.64 -15.50
CA HIS A 255 0.20 -14.39 -16.88
C HIS A 255 0.77 -12.99 -17.19
N GLU A 256 0.67 -12.00 -16.28
CA GLU A 256 1.22 -10.64 -16.48
C GLU A 256 2.12 -10.14 -15.32
N ARG A 257 2.60 -11.02 -14.45
CA ARG A 257 2.99 -10.64 -13.07
C ARG A 257 4.48 -10.59 -12.74
N VAL A 258 5.38 -10.52 -13.72
CA VAL A 258 6.86 -10.46 -13.49
C VAL A 258 7.29 -9.25 -12.62
N LEU A 259 6.42 -8.25 -12.43
CA LEU A 259 6.64 -7.08 -11.55
C LEU A 259 5.46 -6.80 -10.59
N LYS A 260 4.50 -7.74 -10.44
CA LYS A 260 3.19 -7.43 -9.81
C LYS A 260 2.78 -8.45 -8.74
N GLY A 261 3.50 -8.48 -7.62
CA GLY A 261 2.97 -8.77 -6.28
C GLY A 261 2.79 -7.45 -5.52
N MET A 262 1.91 -6.58 -6.04
CA MET A 262 1.95 -5.10 -6.01
C MET A 262 1.78 -4.39 -4.65
N GLY A 263 2.33 -4.94 -3.56
CA GLY A 263 2.40 -4.24 -2.29
C GLY A 263 1.58 -4.89 -1.18
N VAL A 264 2.18 -4.95 0.01
CA VAL A 264 1.44 -4.92 1.26
C VAL A 264 1.45 -3.47 1.72
N ALA A 265 0.26 -2.89 1.90
CA ALA A 265 0.11 -1.59 2.51
C ALA A 265 -0.50 -1.75 3.91
N SER A 266 0.19 -1.22 4.89
CA SER A 266 -0.33 -0.91 6.22
C SER A 266 0.09 0.51 6.56
N GLU A 267 -0.53 1.09 7.57
CA GLU A 267 0.01 2.31 8.16
C GLU A 267 1.37 2.02 8.81
N ASP A 268 2.30 2.98 8.77
CA ASP A 268 3.68 2.88 9.28
C ASP A 268 3.76 2.85 10.82
N ASN A 269 2.70 2.39 11.51
CA ASN A 269 2.65 2.20 12.95
C ASN A 269 1.81 0.96 13.28
N THR A 270 2.37 0.07 14.11
CA THR A 270 1.73 -1.17 14.54
C THR A 270 0.48 -0.96 15.40
N ASN A 271 0.16 0.26 15.85
CA ASN A 271 -0.94 0.52 16.78
C ASN A 271 -2.13 1.30 16.19
N SER A 272 -2.03 1.86 14.98
CA SER A 272 -3.03 2.82 14.47
C SER A 272 -3.97 2.28 13.40
N SER A 273 -3.62 1.15 12.78
CA SER A 273 -4.44 0.51 11.75
C SER A 273 -4.87 -0.89 12.17
N ASP A 274 -6.17 -1.17 12.01
CA ASP A 274 -6.78 -2.50 12.17
C ASP A 274 -6.86 -3.26 10.84
N ILE A 275 -6.22 -2.75 9.78
CA ILE A 275 -6.28 -3.35 8.45
C ILE A 275 -4.91 -3.58 7.82
N ILE A 276 -4.82 -4.61 6.98
CA ILE A 276 -3.71 -4.84 6.06
C ILE A 276 -4.27 -4.99 4.66
N VAL A 277 -3.66 -4.34 3.67
CA VAL A 277 -4.10 -4.40 2.29
C VAL A 277 -3.05 -5.09 1.44
N HIS A 278 -3.45 -6.16 0.75
CA HIS A 278 -2.67 -6.80 -0.29
C HIS A 278 -3.17 -6.31 -1.65
N SER A 279 -2.29 -5.69 -2.43
CA SER A 279 -2.58 -5.14 -3.74
C SER A 279 -2.07 -6.06 -4.86
N PHE A 280 -2.91 -6.25 -5.85
CA PHE A 280 -2.68 -7.01 -7.07
C PHE A 280 -3.48 -6.33 -8.19
N ASP A 281 -4.03 -7.05 -9.19
CA ASP A 281 -5.00 -6.41 -10.12
C ASP A 281 -6.21 -5.79 -9.39
N ARG A 282 -6.36 -6.12 -8.10
CA ARG A 282 -7.39 -5.67 -7.17
C ARG A 282 -6.78 -5.45 -5.78
N ILE A 283 -7.63 -5.30 -4.78
CA ILE A 283 -7.19 -5.33 -3.37
C ILE A 283 -7.88 -6.44 -2.60
N ALA A 284 -7.13 -7.04 -1.69
CA ALA A 284 -7.66 -7.81 -0.57
C ALA A 284 -7.36 -7.04 0.73
N VAL A 285 -8.39 -6.67 1.47
CA VAL A 285 -8.30 -5.99 2.76
C VAL A 285 -8.56 -7.02 3.84
N PHE A 286 -7.61 -7.16 4.75
CA PHE A 286 -7.64 -8.08 5.88
C PHE A 286 -7.84 -7.28 7.15
N ASN A 287 -8.76 -7.73 8.02
CA ASN A 287 -8.75 -7.32 9.42
C ASN A 287 -7.45 -7.83 10.03
N LYS A 288 -6.70 -6.97 10.70
CA LYS A 288 -5.41 -7.30 11.30
C LYS A 288 -5.47 -8.52 12.23
N ALA A 289 -6.55 -8.67 12.99
CA ALA A 289 -6.76 -9.82 13.88
C ALA A 289 -6.88 -11.17 13.12
N PHE A 290 -7.08 -11.15 11.80
CA PHE A 290 -7.02 -12.34 10.94
C PHE A 290 -5.68 -13.06 11.08
N PHE A 291 -4.57 -12.31 11.18
CA PHE A 291 -3.23 -12.90 11.24
C PHE A 291 -2.93 -13.55 12.60
N ASP A 292 -3.70 -13.28 13.65
CA ASP A 292 -3.53 -13.94 14.95
C ASP A 292 -4.39 -15.18 15.12
N LYS A 293 -5.37 -15.40 14.22
CA LYS A 293 -6.28 -16.55 14.28
C LYS A 293 -5.61 -17.81 13.74
N GLU A 294 -5.91 -18.95 14.37
CA GLU A 294 -5.64 -20.25 13.75
C GLU A 294 -6.60 -20.41 12.57
N VAL A 295 -6.05 -20.47 11.36
CA VAL A 295 -6.84 -20.71 10.15
C VAL A 295 -6.75 -22.21 9.88
N GLU A 296 -7.87 -22.91 10.04
CA GLU A 296 -7.96 -24.32 9.68
C GLU A 296 -7.59 -24.48 8.19
N ASP A 297 -6.63 -25.38 7.94
CA ASP A 297 -6.08 -25.76 6.63
C ASP A 297 -5.29 -24.68 5.86
N ASN A 298 -3.99 -24.91 5.75
CA ASN A 298 -3.14 -24.32 4.71
C ASN A 298 -3.52 -24.95 3.37
N PRO A 299 -4.26 -24.27 2.47
CA PRO A 299 -4.75 -24.89 1.27
C PRO A 299 -3.67 -24.73 0.20
N VAL A 300 -2.69 -25.64 0.23
CA VAL A 300 -1.84 -25.92 -0.93
C VAL A 300 -2.69 -26.46 -2.11
N SER A 301 -4.00 -26.71 -1.89
CA SER A 301 -4.95 -27.10 -2.92
C SER A 301 -5.29 -25.93 -3.87
N GLY A 302 -4.73 -25.99 -5.07
CA GLY A 302 -5.03 -25.14 -6.23
C GLY A 302 -6.44 -25.33 -6.80
N ARG A 303 -7.44 -25.43 -5.92
CA ARG A 303 -8.86 -25.25 -6.21
C ARG A 303 -9.46 -24.35 -5.14
N LEU A 304 -9.23 -23.06 -5.29
CA LEU A 304 -9.75 -21.95 -4.47
C LEU A 304 -11.28 -21.89 -4.37
N HIS A 305 -12.02 -22.77 -5.05
CA HIS A 305 -13.45 -22.97 -4.80
C HIS A 305 -13.75 -23.32 -3.32
N PHE A 306 -12.79 -23.89 -2.59
CA PHE A 306 -12.93 -24.26 -1.17
C PHE A 306 -12.54 -23.18 -0.16
N LEU A 307 -11.68 -22.21 -0.54
CA LEU A 307 -11.38 -21.06 0.32
C LEU A 307 -12.52 -20.02 0.34
N ARG A 308 -13.51 -20.13 -0.55
CA ARG A 308 -14.69 -19.25 -0.58
C ARG A 308 -15.42 -19.20 0.77
N SER A 309 -15.53 -20.31 1.49
CA SER A 309 -16.20 -20.34 2.80
C SER A 309 -15.34 -19.84 3.96
N ILE A 310 -14.02 -19.74 3.80
CA ILE A 310 -13.06 -19.35 4.86
C ILE A 310 -12.64 -17.87 4.67
N LEU A 311 -12.31 -17.46 3.44
CA LEU A 311 -11.96 -16.08 3.11
C LEU A 311 -13.15 -15.10 3.22
N LEU A 312 -14.39 -15.59 3.11
CA LEU A 312 -15.59 -14.76 3.23
C LEU A 312 -16.17 -14.74 4.66
N GLN A 313 -15.48 -15.36 5.63
CA GLN A 313 -15.83 -15.23 7.04
C GLN A 313 -15.22 -13.95 7.58
N LYS A 314 -16.08 -12.95 7.82
CA LYS A 314 -15.97 -11.75 8.68
C LYS A 314 -14.69 -10.87 8.63
N ASP A 315 -13.57 -11.31 8.11
CA ASP A 315 -12.25 -10.73 8.37
C ASP A 315 -11.46 -10.41 7.09
N VAL A 316 -11.94 -10.78 5.90
CA VAL A 316 -11.28 -10.45 4.61
C VAL A 316 -12.30 -9.93 3.60
N ARG A 317 -11.89 -8.93 2.80
CA ARG A 317 -12.68 -8.29 1.74
C ARG A 317 -11.87 -8.23 0.45
N VAL A 318 -12.36 -8.83 -0.63
CA VAL A 318 -11.72 -8.74 -1.96
C VAL A 318 -12.50 -7.78 -2.84
N LEU A 319 -11.90 -6.62 -3.14
CA LEU A 319 -12.60 -5.49 -3.75
C LEU A 319 -11.98 -5.12 -5.10
N PRO A 320 -12.79 -4.72 -6.10
CA PRO A 320 -12.28 -4.39 -7.43
C PRO A 320 -11.72 -2.96 -7.48
N PHE A 321 -10.68 -2.69 -6.71
CA PHE A 321 -9.93 -1.43 -6.72
C PHE A 321 -8.45 -1.71 -6.86
N SER A 322 -7.70 -0.76 -7.41
CA SER A 322 -6.25 -0.77 -7.41
C SER A 322 -5.72 0.29 -6.44
N LEU A 323 -4.51 0.11 -5.90
CA LEU A 323 -3.85 1.09 -5.02
C LEU A 323 -2.92 2.03 -5.79
N SER A 324 -2.76 3.24 -5.28
CA SER A 324 -1.80 4.22 -5.79
C SER A 324 -0.36 3.91 -5.38
N GLY A 325 0.46 3.41 -6.31
CA GLY A 325 1.92 3.58 -6.33
C GLY A 325 2.73 3.17 -5.08
N PRO A 326 4.01 3.61 -5.00
CA PRO A 326 4.94 3.37 -3.88
C PRO A 326 4.63 4.16 -2.59
N LEU A 327 3.80 5.20 -2.66
CA LEU A 327 3.43 5.97 -1.47
C LEU A 327 2.41 5.22 -0.61
N PRO A 328 2.30 5.51 0.70
CA PRO A 328 1.30 4.90 1.55
C PRO A 328 -0.10 5.11 0.99
N ALA A 329 -0.78 4.03 0.62
CA ALA A 329 -2.18 4.06 0.19
C ALA A 329 -3.17 3.78 1.34
N VAL A 330 -2.65 3.57 2.55
CA VAL A 330 -3.41 3.22 3.75
C VAL A 330 -3.04 4.18 4.89
N ALA A 331 -4.05 4.73 5.55
CA ALA A 331 -3.88 5.55 6.76
C ALA A 331 -5.06 5.34 7.72
N ASN A 332 -4.79 5.12 9.00
CA ASN A 332 -5.73 4.56 9.97
C ASN A 332 -6.43 3.30 9.38
N ASN A 333 -7.75 3.33 9.26
CA ASN A 333 -8.57 2.27 8.65
C ASN A 333 -9.08 2.65 7.25
N ARG A 334 -8.40 3.57 6.55
CA ARG A 334 -8.79 4.04 5.22
C ARG A 334 -7.84 3.55 4.16
N VAL A 335 -8.40 3.22 2.99
CA VAL A 335 -7.66 2.82 1.79
C VAL A 335 -7.98 3.80 0.67
N LEU A 336 -6.94 4.36 0.04
CA LEU A 336 -7.04 5.11 -1.20
C LEU A 336 -7.02 4.15 -2.38
N GLY A 337 -8.22 3.88 -2.92
CA GLY A 337 -8.41 2.99 -4.06
C GLY A 337 -8.82 3.76 -5.31
N TYR A 338 -8.51 3.23 -6.49
CA TYR A 338 -9.01 3.77 -7.75
C TYR A 338 -9.58 2.69 -8.67
N ARG A 339 -10.43 3.12 -9.61
CA ARG A 339 -10.96 2.31 -10.72
C ARG A 339 -10.80 3.05 -12.03
N ARG A 340 -10.60 2.30 -13.11
CA ARG A 340 -10.66 2.83 -14.48
C ARG A 340 -12.06 2.62 -15.05
N ILE A 341 -12.84 3.68 -15.18
CA ILE A 341 -14.21 3.65 -15.69
C ILE A 341 -14.28 4.48 -16.97
N GLN A 342 -14.67 3.85 -18.08
CA GLN A 342 -14.77 4.51 -19.39
C GLN A 342 -13.50 5.29 -19.79
N GLY A 343 -12.33 4.73 -19.46
CA GLY A 343 -11.03 5.34 -19.76
C GLY A 343 -10.58 6.44 -18.79
N LYS A 344 -11.39 6.82 -17.79
CA LYS A 344 -11.04 7.80 -16.74
C LYS A 344 -10.72 7.10 -15.43
N TYR A 345 -9.79 7.67 -14.66
CA TYR A 345 -9.50 7.23 -13.30
C TYR A 345 -10.45 7.92 -12.33
N GLN A 346 -11.17 7.12 -11.54
CA GLN A 346 -12.00 7.56 -10.43
C GLN A 346 -11.38 7.07 -9.13
N PHE A 347 -11.34 7.94 -8.13
CA PHE A 347 -10.69 7.68 -6.85
C PHE A 347 -11.73 7.56 -5.74
N PHE A 348 -11.42 6.71 -4.77
CA PHE A 348 -12.31 6.38 -3.68
C PHE A 348 -11.52 6.28 -2.39
N VAL A 349 -12.16 6.69 -1.29
CA VAL A 349 -11.74 6.30 0.05
C VAL A 349 -12.63 5.16 0.52
N LEU A 350 -12.01 4.06 0.92
CA LEU A 350 -12.66 2.92 1.54
C LEU A 350 -12.36 2.97 3.04
N ASP A 351 -13.34 3.35 3.85
CA ASP A 351 -13.21 3.54 5.30
C ASP A 351 -13.74 2.32 6.04
N PHE A 352 -12.84 1.54 6.64
CA PHE A 352 -13.11 0.32 7.42
C PHE A 352 -13.25 0.59 8.92
N ASP A 353 -13.45 1.85 9.33
CA ASP A 353 -13.80 2.19 10.71
C ASP A 353 -15.21 1.68 11.05
N GLU A 354 -15.26 0.59 11.81
CA GLU A 354 -16.51 -0.06 12.22
C GLU A 354 -17.40 0.80 13.11
N GLN A 355 -16.84 1.78 13.85
CA GLN A 355 -17.68 2.72 14.60
C GLN A 355 -18.48 3.60 13.64
N ARG A 356 -17.85 4.05 12.56
CA ARG A 356 -18.50 4.86 11.52
C ARG A 356 -19.52 4.05 10.72
N VAL A 357 -19.16 2.83 10.33
CA VAL A 357 -20.08 1.91 9.64
C VAL A 357 -21.32 1.68 10.52
N SER A 358 -21.13 1.35 11.80
CA SER A 358 -22.24 1.14 12.73
C SER A 358 -23.11 2.39 12.92
N ALA A 359 -22.50 3.56 13.04
CA ALA A 359 -23.23 4.83 13.17
C ALA A 359 -24.14 5.09 11.96
N LEU A 360 -23.65 4.86 10.73
CA LEU A 360 -24.42 5.05 9.49
C LEU A 360 -25.53 4.00 9.32
N LEU A 361 -25.29 2.76 9.72
CA LEU A 361 -26.29 1.68 9.65
C LEU A 361 -27.43 1.90 10.65
N ASN A 362 -27.14 2.45 11.83
CA ASN A 362 -28.12 2.68 12.89
C ASN A 362 -28.95 3.97 12.72
N MET A 363 -28.71 4.75 11.66
CA MET A 363 -29.53 5.93 11.34
C MET A 363 -30.98 5.55 11.07
N LYS A 364 -31.91 6.32 11.63
CA LYS A 364 -33.34 6.24 11.36
C LYS A 364 -33.64 6.62 9.90
N PRO A 365 -34.78 6.18 9.32
CA PRO A 365 -35.13 6.53 7.94
C PRO A 365 -35.11 8.03 7.64
N GLU A 366 -35.57 8.86 8.57
CA GLU A 366 -35.56 10.33 8.46
C GLU A 366 -34.14 10.89 8.41
N GLU A 367 -33.22 10.31 9.19
CA GLU A 367 -31.81 10.71 9.25
C GLU A 367 -31.07 10.29 7.98
N ARG A 368 -31.36 9.09 7.46
CA ARG A 368 -30.82 8.61 6.17
C ARG A 368 -31.26 9.50 5.02
N GLU A 369 -32.53 9.89 4.98
CA GLU A 369 -33.05 10.77 3.94
C GLU A 369 -32.44 12.18 4.03
N ALA A 370 -32.31 12.74 5.25
CA ALA A 370 -31.64 14.01 5.44
C ALA A 370 -30.17 13.97 4.97
N LEU A 371 -29.44 12.90 5.30
CA LEU A 371 -28.06 12.70 4.84
C LEU A 371 -27.99 12.53 3.32
N ARG A 372 -28.91 11.77 2.72
CA ARG A 372 -28.99 11.58 1.27
C ARG A 372 -29.18 12.92 0.54
N LEU A 373 -30.05 13.79 1.06
CA LEU A 373 -30.26 15.13 0.51
C LEU A 373 -28.99 15.99 0.62
N GLN A 374 -28.32 15.98 1.78
CA GLN A 374 -27.05 16.70 1.97
C GLN A 374 -25.96 16.23 1.00
N LEU A 375 -25.81 14.91 0.81
CA LEU A 375 -24.84 14.35 -0.12
C LEU A 375 -25.21 14.66 -1.57
N ALA A 376 -26.50 14.65 -1.92
CA ALA A 376 -26.96 15.03 -3.25
C ALA A 376 -26.69 16.51 -3.55
N GLU A 377 -26.91 17.41 -2.58
CA GLU A 377 -26.57 18.83 -2.69
C GLU A 377 -25.06 19.06 -2.88
N ALA A 378 -24.23 18.26 -2.20
CA ALA A 378 -22.78 18.26 -2.36
C ALA A 378 -22.29 17.56 -3.66
N GLY A 379 -23.19 16.90 -4.39
CA GLY A 379 -22.86 16.07 -5.55
C GLY A 379 -22.10 14.78 -5.18
N SER A 380 -21.99 14.46 -3.89
CA SER A 380 -21.25 13.34 -3.33
C SER A 380 -21.93 12.00 -3.55
N ARG A 381 -21.12 10.95 -3.64
CA ARG A 381 -21.60 9.57 -3.74
C ARG A 381 -20.96 8.70 -2.68
N VAL A 382 -21.83 8.12 -1.87
CA VAL A 382 -21.46 7.32 -0.70
C VAL A 382 -22.19 5.99 -0.76
N THR A 383 -21.44 4.91 -0.55
CA THR A 383 -22.02 3.58 -0.38
C THR A 383 -21.58 3.03 0.97
N VAL A 384 -22.54 2.64 1.81
CA VAL A 384 -22.28 1.88 3.04
C VAL A 384 -22.41 0.40 2.71
N VAL A 385 -21.32 -0.34 2.81
CA VAL A 385 -21.24 -1.72 2.33
C VAL A 385 -21.06 -2.68 3.50
N THR A 386 -22.03 -3.58 3.69
CA THR A 386 -21.87 -4.75 4.56
C THR A 386 -22.05 -6.07 3.81
N ARG A 387 -22.70 -6.05 2.64
CA ARG A 387 -22.83 -7.21 1.76
C ARG A 387 -21.46 -7.77 1.35
N GLN A 388 -21.34 -9.09 1.34
CA GLN A 388 -20.16 -9.79 0.84
C GLN A 388 -20.28 -9.97 -0.67
N SER A 389 -19.43 -9.27 -1.40
CA SER A 389 -19.18 -9.51 -2.81
C SER A 389 -17.69 -9.71 -3.03
N TYR A 390 -17.34 -10.46 -4.07
CA TYR A 390 -15.95 -10.56 -4.51
C TYR A 390 -15.87 -10.23 -6.00
N ALA A 391 -14.78 -9.59 -6.39
CA ALA A 391 -14.53 -9.33 -7.80
C ALA A 391 -14.23 -10.64 -8.56
N GLN A 392 -14.79 -10.84 -9.76
CA GLN A 392 -14.45 -11.97 -10.64
C GLN A 392 -13.20 -11.72 -11.46
N GLU A 393 -12.41 -12.76 -11.72
CA GLU A 393 -11.24 -12.74 -12.62
C GLU A 393 -11.54 -12.04 -13.96
N GLU A 394 -10.57 -11.24 -14.45
CA GLU A 394 -10.64 -10.70 -15.80
C GLU A 394 -10.70 -11.85 -16.81
N GLY A 395 -11.57 -11.73 -17.82
CA GLY A 395 -11.82 -12.79 -18.81
C GLY A 395 -13.07 -13.65 -18.55
N VAL A 396 -13.66 -13.61 -17.35
CA VAL A 396 -14.94 -14.30 -17.03
C VAL A 396 -16.12 -13.32 -16.92
N GLY A 397 -15.92 -12.06 -17.32
CA GLY A 397 -16.97 -11.04 -17.36
C GLY A 397 -16.88 -9.95 -16.28
N GLY A 398 -15.70 -9.75 -15.66
CA GLY A 398 -15.31 -8.48 -15.01
C GLY A 398 -16.27 -7.87 -13.98
N GLY A 399 -17.18 -8.68 -13.42
CA GLY A 399 -18.21 -8.23 -12.48
C GLY A 399 -17.88 -8.58 -11.03
N ALA A 400 -18.51 -7.89 -10.09
CA ALA A 400 -18.59 -8.38 -8.72
C ALA A 400 -19.64 -9.51 -8.65
N VAL A 401 -19.29 -10.66 -8.07
CA VAL A 401 -20.25 -11.72 -7.79
C VAL A 401 -20.75 -11.59 -6.37
N ASP A 402 -22.08 -11.60 -6.24
CA ASP A 402 -22.73 -11.69 -4.95
C ASP A 402 -22.35 -13.00 -4.26
N ALA A 403 -21.79 -12.88 -3.06
CA ALA A 403 -21.33 -14.03 -2.30
C ALA A 403 -22.31 -14.45 -1.20
N GLU A 404 -23.40 -13.69 -1.00
CA GLU A 404 -24.40 -13.99 0.00
C GLU A 404 -25.13 -15.29 -0.34
N TYR A 405 -25.70 -15.45 -1.53
CA TYR A 405 -26.36 -16.71 -1.89
C TYR A 405 -25.69 -17.39 -3.09
N PRO A 406 -25.60 -18.74 -3.09
CA PRO A 406 -25.23 -19.47 -4.30
C PRO A 406 -26.16 -19.06 -5.46
N PRO A 407 -25.67 -18.92 -6.71
CA PRO A 407 -26.46 -18.41 -7.84
C PRO A 407 -27.81 -19.13 -8.08
N ARG A 408 -27.91 -20.41 -7.69
CA ARG A 408 -29.13 -21.22 -7.83
C ARG A 408 -30.06 -21.18 -6.62
N ARG A 409 -29.68 -20.51 -5.53
CA ARG A 409 -30.39 -20.45 -4.24
C ARG A 409 -30.66 -19.02 -3.77
N VAL A 410 -30.57 -18.05 -4.67
CA VAL A 410 -30.82 -16.63 -4.37
C VAL A 410 -32.32 -16.46 -4.08
N PRO A 411 -32.73 -16.03 -2.87
CA PRO A 411 -34.14 -15.82 -2.57
C PRO A 411 -34.75 -14.75 -3.50
N PRO A 412 -36.03 -14.87 -3.91
CA PRO A 412 -36.67 -13.88 -4.78
C PRO A 412 -36.63 -12.45 -4.21
N ALA A 413 -36.83 -12.29 -2.91
CA ALA A 413 -36.74 -11.00 -2.23
C ALA A 413 -35.33 -10.39 -2.34
N TRP A 414 -34.30 -11.22 -2.21
CA TRP A 414 -32.92 -10.78 -2.36
C TRP A 414 -32.57 -10.43 -3.81
N MET A 415 -33.03 -11.21 -4.79
CA MET A 415 -32.89 -10.83 -6.20
C MET A 415 -33.55 -9.50 -6.52
N ALA A 416 -34.72 -9.21 -5.94
CA ALA A 416 -35.39 -7.93 -6.11
C ALA A 416 -34.59 -6.79 -5.47
N HIS A 417 -34.06 -7.00 -4.27
CA HIS A 417 -33.17 -6.04 -3.60
C HIS A 417 -31.92 -5.74 -4.43
N LEU A 418 -31.20 -6.75 -4.92
CA LEU A 418 -30.00 -6.56 -5.75
C LEU A 418 -30.30 -5.81 -7.05
N ARG A 419 -31.47 -6.04 -7.67
CA ARG A 419 -31.89 -5.26 -8.86
C ARG A 419 -32.17 -3.81 -8.51
N ALA A 420 -32.85 -3.55 -7.40
CA ALA A 420 -33.12 -2.19 -6.95
C ALA A 420 -31.82 -1.43 -6.67
N LEU A 421 -30.86 -2.08 -6.00
CA LEU A 421 -29.52 -1.55 -5.74
C LEU A 421 -28.79 -1.20 -7.04
N ALA A 422 -28.76 -2.11 -8.01
CA ALA A 422 -28.10 -1.87 -9.30
C ALA A 422 -28.74 -0.70 -10.07
N GLU A 423 -30.06 -0.54 -9.97
CA GLU A 423 -30.78 0.58 -10.58
C GLU A 423 -30.46 1.91 -9.87
N GLU A 424 -30.32 1.90 -8.54
CA GLU A 424 -29.94 3.06 -7.73
C GLU A 424 -28.50 3.51 -8.02
N GLU A 425 -27.56 2.56 -8.11
CA GLU A 425 -26.17 2.82 -8.54
C GLU A 425 -26.13 3.42 -9.94
N LYS A 426 -26.92 2.87 -10.88
CA LYS A 426 -27.00 3.37 -12.25
C LYS A 426 -27.60 4.78 -12.33
N GLN A 427 -28.52 5.11 -11.44
CA GLN A 427 -29.08 6.46 -11.30
C GLN A 427 -28.12 7.43 -10.59
N GLY A 428 -27.00 6.92 -10.06
CA GLY A 428 -26.01 7.72 -9.36
C GLY A 428 -26.50 8.20 -8.00
N GLY A 429 -27.19 7.33 -7.24
CA GLY A 429 -27.66 7.62 -5.89
C GLY A 429 -26.56 8.21 -5.00
N ALA A 430 -26.90 9.29 -4.28
CA ALA A 430 -25.96 10.00 -3.42
C ALA A 430 -25.57 9.23 -2.15
N LEU A 431 -26.51 8.44 -1.62
CA LEU A 431 -26.30 7.55 -0.48
C LEU A 431 -26.94 6.20 -0.77
N ILE A 432 -26.12 5.15 -0.82
CA ILE A 432 -26.54 3.79 -1.12
C ILE A 432 -26.20 2.89 0.06
N TYR A 433 -27.15 2.05 0.47
CA TYR A 433 -26.96 1.05 1.52
C TYR A 433 -26.87 -0.33 0.89
N ASP A 434 -25.64 -0.79 0.64
CA ASP A 434 -25.36 -2.13 0.16
C ASP A 434 -25.28 -3.12 1.34
N GLU A 435 -26.44 -3.36 1.96
CA GLU A 435 -26.57 -4.10 3.21
C GLU A 435 -26.69 -5.61 2.98
N ALA A 436 -26.06 -6.41 3.86
CA ALA A 436 -26.26 -7.85 3.88
C ALA A 436 -27.73 -8.23 4.19
N PRO A 437 -28.18 -9.43 3.77
CA PRO A 437 -29.48 -9.99 4.15
C PRO A 437 -29.67 -10.01 5.67
N GLU A 438 -30.88 -9.73 6.16
CA GLU A 438 -31.17 -9.60 7.61
C GLU A 438 -30.67 -10.79 8.44
N ASP A 439 -30.84 -12.02 7.93
CA ASP A 439 -30.40 -13.26 8.56
C ASP A 439 -28.86 -13.41 8.65
N ARG A 440 -28.11 -12.47 8.07
CA ARG A 440 -26.65 -12.53 7.91
C ARG A 440 -25.93 -11.23 8.31
N ARG A 441 -26.63 -10.26 8.90
CA ARG A 441 -26.05 -8.95 9.28
C ARG A 441 -25.16 -9.01 10.52
N GLU A 442 -25.39 -9.96 11.41
CA GLU A 442 -24.75 -9.96 12.74
C GLU A 442 -23.22 -10.12 12.67
N GLY A 443 -22.50 -9.16 13.25
CA GLY A 443 -21.03 -9.16 13.36
C GLY A 443 -20.31 -9.13 12.01
N ARG A 444 -20.87 -8.45 11.01
CA ARG A 444 -20.25 -8.24 9.70
C ARG A 444 -19.33 -7.02 9.73
N TRP A 445 -18.08 -7.23 9.35
CA TRP A 445 -17.09 -6.19 9.13
C TRP A 445 -17.36 -5.46 7.80
N GLY A 446 -17.74 -4.19 7.83
CA GLY A 446 -18.16 -3.41 6.66
C GLY A 446 -17.13 -2.38 6.23
N PHE A 447 -17.53 -1.52 5.30
CA PHE A 447 -16.80 -0.29 4.98
C PHE A 447 -17.71 0.77 4.37
N VAL A 448 -17.27 2.02 4.43
CA VAL A 448 -17.90 3.13 3.73
C VAL A 448 -17.04 3.48 2.52
N GLN A 449 -17.65 3.46 1.33
CA GLN A 449 -17.02 3.89 0.10
C GLN A 449 -17.46 5.33 -0.19
N SER A 450 -16.50 6.25 -0.35
CA SER A 450 -16.77 7.64 -0.74
C SER A 450 -16.03 7.97 -2.04
N GLU A 451 -16.75 8.40 -3.07
CA GLU A 451 -16.14 8.86 -4.34
C GLU A 451 -15.44 10.22 -4.12
N LEU A 452 -14.18 10.33 -4.53
CA LEU A 452 -13.37 11.53 -4.34
C LEU A 452 -13.48 12.50 -5.52
N HIS A 453 -13.69 13.78 -5.19
CA HIS A 453 -13.77 14.87 -6.16
C HIS A 453 -12.51 15.76 -6.08
N LEU A 454 -11.44 15.30 -6.72
CA LEU A 454 -10.13 15.97 -6.71
C LEU A 454 -9.99 17.10 -7.75
N GLY A 455 -11.08 17.44 -8.44
CA GLY A 455 -11.13 18.47 -9.47
C GLY A 455 -10.62 17.99 -10.82
N ASN A 456 -9.31 18.10 -11.05
CA ASN A 456 -8.71 17.80 -12.35
C ASN A 456 -8.51 16.29 -12.56
N PRO A 457 -8.66 15.79 -13.81
CA PRO A 457 -8.33 14.41 -14.13
C PRO A 457 -6.86 14.08 -13.81
N ILE A 458 -6.64 12.98 -13.11
CA ILE A 458 -5.31 12.49 -12.76
C ILE A 458 -4.92 11.40 -13.78
N THR A 459 -3.73 11.52 -14.38
CA THR A 459 -3.19 10.55 -15.34
C THR A 459 -2.62 9.32 -14.63
N LEU A 460 -2.37 8.23 -15.37
CA LEU A 460 -1.79 7.01 -14.79
C LEU A 460 -0.44 7.24 -14.12
N VAL A 461 0.42 8.07 -14.72
CA VAL A 461 1.75 8.40 -14.16
C VAL A 461 1.59 9.09 -12.80
N ARG A 462 0.66 10.04 -12.71
CA ARG A 462 0.36 10.79 -11.48
C ARG A 462 -0.30 9.93 -10.40
N VAL A 463 -1.07 8.90 -10.75
CA VAL A 463 -1.63 7.93 -9.78
C VAL A 463 -0.51 7.29 -8.95
N GLY A 464 0.63 6.98 -9.56
CA GLY A 464 1.79 6.41 -8.84
C GLY A 464 2.41 7.36 -7.81
N ARG A 465 2.09 8.65 -7.86
CA ARG A 465 2.63 9.69 -6.96
C ARG A 465 1.59 10.16 -5.94
N MET A 466 0.50 9.41 -5.78
CA MET A 466 -0.54 9.70 -4.80
C MET A 466 -0.35 8.90 -3.52
N GLY A 467 -0.46 9.56 -2.38
CA GLY A 467 -0.43 8.97 -1.05
C GLY A 467 -1.62 9.43 -0.21
N LEU A 468 -1.97 8.61 0.78
CA LEU A 468 -2.99 8.86 1.76
C LEU A 468 -2.34 9.16 3.11
N ALA A 469 -2.83 10.20 3.77
CA ALA A 469 -2.55 10.52 5.17
C ALA A 469 -3.88 10.65 5.94
N PRO A 470 -3.86 10.66 7.29
CA PRO A 470 -5.07 10.60 8.12
C PRO A 470 -6.20 11.59 7.77
N ASP A 471 -5.84 12.79 7.31
CA ASP A 471 -6.73 13.93 7.05
C ASP A 471 -6.56 14.53 5.63
N ARG A 472 -5.73 13.93 4.78
CA ARG A 472 -5.41 14.49 3.46
C ARG A 472 -4.98 13.43 2.44
N ILE A 473 -5.07 13.82 1.17
CA ILE A 473 -4.46 13.10 0.05
C ILE A 473 -3.36 13.98 -0.51
N VAL A 474 -2.20 13.38 -0.78
CA VAL A 474 -1.03 14.04 -1.34
C VAL A 474 -0.80 13.52 -2.73
N LEU A 475 -0.61 14.41 -3.70
CA LEU A 475 -0.05 14.14 -5.01
C LEU A 475 1.29 14.85 -5.09
N ILE A 476 2.38 14.07 -5.07
CA ILE A 476 3.73 14.59 -5.15
C ILE A 476 3.99 15.10 -6.58
N PRO A 477 4.59 16.30 -6.76
CA PRO A 477 4.87 16.83 -8.09
C PRO A 477 5.79 15.91 -8.90
N GLU A 478 5.61 15.91 -10.21
CA GLU A 478 6.64 15.47 -11.14
C GLU A 478 7.66 16.60 -11.34
N PRO A 479 8.92 16.29 -11.67
CA PRO A 479 9.89 17.31 -12.05
C PRO A 479 9.36 18.20 -13.19
N GLY A 480 9.29 19.51 -12.94
CA GLY A 480 8.72 20.48 -13.88
C GLY A 480 7.19 20.63 -13.88
N ASP A 481 6.46 19.89 -13.03
CA ASP A 481 5.01 20.04 -12.83
C ASP A 481 4.68 20.36 -11.35
N SER A 482 3.41 20.66 -11.10
CA SER A 482 2.82 20.88 -9.79
C SER A 482 2.20 19.61 -9.22
N GLY A 483 2.37 19.43 -7.92
CA GLY A 483 1.63 18.50 -7.10
C GLY A 483 0.42 19.18 -6.47
N MET A 484 -0.32 18.43 -5.68
CA MET A 484 -1.51 18.93 -5.00
C MET A 484 -1.71 18.22 -3.66
N ILE A 485 -2.18 18.96 -2.66
CA ILE A 485 -2.60 18.40 -1.38
C ILE A 485 -4.05 18.76 -1.18
N TRP A 486 -4.89 17.75 -0.93
CA TRP A 486 -6.32 17.89 -0.69
C TRP A 486 -6.62 17.54 0.77
N TYR A 487 -7.19 18.49 1.51
CA TYR A 487 -7.52 18.36 2.93
C TYR A 487 -8.99 18.04 3.11
N PHE A 488 -9.30 17.07 3.95
CA PHE A 488 -10.65 16.58 4.25
C PHE A 488 -10.89 16.69 5.76
N GLU A 489 -10.88 17.92 6.31
CA GLU A 489 -11.01 18.21 7.76
C GLU A 489 -12.34 17.84 8.42
#